data_AF-A0A519JPC6-F1
#
_entry.id   AF-A0A519JPC6-F1
#
_cell.length_a   1.000
_cell.length_b   1.000
_cell.length_c   1.000
_cell.angle_alpha   90.00
_cell.angle_beta   90.00
_cell.angle_gamma   90.00
#
_symmetry.space_group_name_H-M   'P 1'
#
loop_
_entity.id
_entity.type
_entity.pdbx_description
1 polymer ?
#
loop_
_entity_poly.entity_id
_entity_poly.type
_entity_poly.pdbx_seq_one_letter_code
_entity_poly.pdbx_strand_id
1 'polypeptide(L)' 'EGPILDQETVPILPMDTPESLSQRVLAAEHKLYPRALVAFCRALY' A
#
# COMPACT_ATOMS: atom_id res chain seq x y z
N GLU A 1 -10.34 15.83 -2.97
CA GLU A 1 -9.33 14.98 -2.31
C GLU A 1 -9.84 14.59 -0.93
N GLY A 2 -9.52 13.38 -0.45
CA GLY A 2 -9.99 12.84 0.83
C GLY A 2 -8.83 12.58 1.81
N PRO A 3 -9.12 12.27 3.08
CA PRO A 3 -8.08 12.00 4.07
C PRO A 3 -7.29 10.74 3.70
N ILE A 4 -5.97 10.79 3.90
CA ILE A 4 -5.11 9.62 3.76
C ILE A 4 -5.36 8.72 4.97
N LEU A 5 -5.78 7.47 4.73
CA LEU A 5 -6.05 6.49 5.78
C LEU A 5 -4.79 5.73 6.23
N ASP A 6 -3.90 5.43 5.27
CA ASP A 6 -2.68 4.65 5.51
C ASP A 6 -1.72 4.79 4.31
N GLN A 7 -0.44 4.49 4.52
CA GLN A 7 0.59 4.50 3.47
C GLN A 7 1.61 3.38 3.69
N GLU A 8 2.22 2.92 2.59
CA GLU A 8 3.31 1.95 2.61
C GLU A 8 4.45 2.45 1.72
N THR A 9 5.69 2.25 2.16
CA THR A 9 6.87 2.58 1.36
C THR A 9 7.35 1.36 0.58
N VAL A 10 7.62 1.53 -0.71
CA VAL A 10 8.18 0.47 -1.57
C VAL A 10 9.60 0.89 -1.98
N PRO A 11 10.65 0.12 -1.63
CA PRO A 11 12.00 0.47 -2.02
C PRO A 11 12.19 0.29 -3.52
N ILE A 12 13.00 1.17 -4.12
CA ILE A 12 13.53 1.02 -5.48
C ILE A 12 14.88 0.33 -5.37
N LEU A 13 15.13 -0.65 -6.23
CA LEU A 13 16.39 -1.38 -6.31
C LEU A 13 17.14 -1.05 -7.61
N PRO A 14 18.48 -1.13 -7.65
CA PRO A 14 19.28 -0.72 -8.80
C PRO A 14 18.92 -1.39 -10.14
N MET A 15 18.30 -2.58 -10.10
CA MET A 15 17.94 -3.37 -11.29
C MET A 15 16.43 -3.42 -11.52
N ASP A 16 15.66 -2.52 -10.89
CA ASP A 16 14.21 -2.48 -11.11
C ASP A 16 13.88 -2.11 -12.56
N THR A 17 13.06 -2.94 -13.19
CA THR A 17 12.24 -2.54 -14.35
C THR A 17 10.89 -2.03 -13.86
N PRO A 18 10.15 -1.25 -14.67
CA PRO A 18 8.78 -0.84 -14.35
C PRO A 18 7.89 -2.02 -13.94
N GLU A 19 8.02 -3.17 -14.60
CA GLU A 19 7.26 -4.38 -14.29
C GLU A 19 7.63 -4.92 -12.90
N SER A 20 8.92 -5.08 -12.61
CA SER A 20 9.38 -5.60 -11.31
C SER A 20 9.00 -4.68 -10.14
N LEU A 21 9.05 -3.36 -10.35
CA LEU A 21 8.60 -2.38 -9.38
C LEU A 21 7.08 -2.44 -9.20
N SER A 22 6.30 -2.55 -10.29
CA SER A 22 4.85 -2.65 -10.22
C SER A 22 4.38 -3.89 -9.45
N GLN A 23 5.06 -5.03 -9.59
CA GLN A 23 4.76 -6.24 -8.83
C GLN A 23 5.03 -6.04 -7.33
N ARG A 24 6.10 -5.32 -6.99
CA ARG A 24 6.42 -4.98 -5.60
C ARG A 24 5.40 -4.02 -5.00
N VAL A 25 4.95 -3.04 -5.78
CA VAL A 25 3.87 -2.11 -5.40
C VAL A 25 2.56 -2.87 -5.18
N LEU A 26 2.15 -3.73 -6.12
CA LEU A 26 0.94 -4.54 -5.98
C LEU A 26 0.96 -5.41 -4.72
N ALA A 27 2.11 -6.03 -4.40
CA ALA A 27 2.28 -6.79 -3.17
C ALA A 27 2.17 -5.93 -1.90
N ALA A 28 2.61 -4.66 -1.95
CA ALA A 28 2.44 -3.71 -0.86
C ALA A 28 0.98 -3.26 -0.72
N GLU A 29 0.29 -2.97 -1.83
CA GLU A 29 -1.13 -2.61 -1.86
C GLU A 29 -2.01 -3.71 -1.26
N HIS A 30 -1.77 -4.97 -1.61
CA HIS A 30 -2.52 -6.11 -1.04
C HIS A 30 -2.35 -6.26 0.47
N LYS A 31 -1.25 -5.74 1.05
CA LYS A 31 -1.05 -5.71 2.51
C LYS A 31 -1.66 -4.46 3.14
N LEU A 32 -1.46 -3.30 2.51
CA LEU A 32 -1.92 -2.00 2.97
C LEU A 32 -3.45 -1.95 3.03
N TYR A 33 -4.12 -2.36 1.95
CA TYR A 33 -5.55 -2.12 1.78
C TYR A 33 -6.41 -2.82 2.86
N PRO A 34 -6.26 -4.13 3.15
CA PRO A 34 -7.02 -4.76 4.22
C PRO A 34 -6.71 -4.17 5.60
N ARG A 35 -5.44 -3.80 5.86
CA ARG A 35 -5.03 -3.18 7.13
C ARG A 35 -5.71 -1.83 7.32
N ALA A 36 -5.66 -0.96 6.32
CA ALA A 36 -6.29 0.36 6.33
C ALA A 36 -7.81 0.24 6.51
N LEU A 37 -8.45 -0.68 5.78
CA LEU A 37 -9.88 -0.91 5.87
C LEU A 37 -10.31 -1.38 7.26
N VAL A 38 -9.60 -2.34 7.85
CA VAL A 38 -9.89 -2.81 9.22
C VAL A 38 -9.72 -1.70 10.24
N ALA A 39 -8.63 -0.92 10.15
CA ALA A 39 -8.40 0.20 11.04
C ALA A 39 -9.51 1.26 10.92
N PHE A 40 -9.92 1.57 9.69
CA PHE A 40 -10.99 2.53 9.43
C PHE A 40 -12.33 2.05 9.99
N CYS A 41 -12.75 0.82 9.69
CA CYS A 41 -14.00 0.26 10.21
C CYS A 41 -14.02 0.23 11.74
N ARG A 42 -12.88 -0.07 12.39
CA ARG A 42 -12.76 -0.03 13.85
C ARG A 42 -12.90 1.37 14.44
N ALA A 43 -12.48 2.40 13.72
CA ALA A 43 -12.60 3.79 14.18
C ALA A 43 -14.02 4.37 14.02
N LEU A 44 -14.92 3.67 13.32
CA LEU A 44 -16.32 4.08 13.13
C LEU A 44 -17.27 3.58 14.23
N TYR A 45 -16.80 2.72 15.12
CA TYR A 45 -17.55 2.17 16.27
C TYR A 45 -16.86 2.57 17.58
#